data_AF-A0A2P4ZLQ7-F1
#
_entry.id   AF-A0A2P4ZLQ7-F1
#
_cell.length_a   1.000
_cell.length_b   1.000
_cell.length_c   1.000
_cell.angle_alpha   90.00
_cell.angle_beta   90.00
_cell.angle_gamma   90.00
#
_symmetry.space_group_name_H-M   'P 1'
#
loop_
_entity.id
_entity.type
_entity.pdbx_description
1 polymer ?
#
loop_
_entity_poly.entity_id
_entity_poly.type
_entity_poly.pdbx_seq_one_letter_code
_entity_poly.pdbx_strand_id
1 'polypeptide(L)'
;MVFSLCHFELHQSYWSDFDLKGIKIKVKSLQKGTFQDDSDQIPRYFWAKGFRNRVRRVLGRKPRKHSFPIHPGYSEARALVGDGTVPELAALSDQARGFVTEIFGDIGDQPENSSLDEKQSLSSFESGPRVVQLKLATDLQNWKDSQHAAGNILPPKGTGLSAASDVTLKKLGASDWPDALKTNNALFGCGIAALLMGAADARTMFSNYVTDMAFYYEHGYNYVFPTLEPLLQRGLEDPHALRTPGGRERRDAVSLGKQYIQGKIALEKRHIKNLTYRSARVDRRTAQIISLSESSLLGMAAESIARGFDPGAVMADLVFSSPGTDVVDVGCDLVNSEVMNSFLNVTDITETGVVSEEVLRKIYDAYAATSARMLTQRWHEPVARMCAALYTWHIQNDRHLFFRRALLGWPKARKTPAQPQFEADFDEVFDKQYRTTGFRRPLDPKYACNGEDTCDHVDHFLHRNQDKPVLRELWGFLVTGPLEYVRAGQVDEQREYELVEGSRLRMAELFSRGQVLEMVWIIAHANHHAWQVNHLFEAAMFGSILDGGKLAGKLDRAEEAEEAEEK
;
A
#
# COMPACT_ATOMS: atom_id res chain seq x y z
N MET A 1 -57.99 -18.94 28.47
CA MET A 1 -57.21 -18.49 27.31
C MET A 1 -56.10 -17.58 27.80
N VAL A 2 -54.88 -18.09 27.87
CA VAL A 2 -53.69 -17.33 28.27
C VAL A 2 -53.06 -16.79 26.99
N PHE A 3 -53.05 -15.48 26.83
CA PHE A 3 -52.31 -14.82 25.76
C PHE A 3 -50.82 -14.89 26.08
N SER A 4 -50.10 -15.70 25.31
CA SER A 4 -48.64 -15.70 25.31
C SER A 4 -48.16 -14.40 24.67
N LEU A 5 -47.61 -13.51 25.49
CA LEU A 5 -46.87 -12.33 25.03
C LEU A 5 -45.60 -12.82 24.33
N CYS A 6 -45.59 -12.76 23.00
CA CYS A 6 -44.37 -12.91 22.21
C CYS A 6 -43.34 -11.91 22.74
N HIS A 7 -42.25 -12.42 23.32
CA HIS A 7 -41.05 -11.64 23.54
C HIS A 7 -40.57 -11.12 22.20
N PHE A 8 -40.60 -9.79 22.03
CA PHE A 8 -39.81 -9.12 21.01
C PHE A 8 -38.34 -9.29 21.42
N GLU A 9 -37.67 -10.29 20.87
CA GLU A 9 -36.20 -10.26 20.82
C GLU A 9 -35.80 -9.00 20.04
N LEU A 10 -35.18 -8.06 20.75
CA LEU A 10 -34.48 -6.95 20.14
C LEU A 10 -33.45 -7.57 19.18
N HIS A 11 -33.68 -7.44 17.88
CA HIS A 11 -32.73 -7.83 16.84
C HIS A 11 -31.35 -7.25 17.19
N GLN A 12 -30.47 -8.08 17.73
CA GLN A 12 -29.07 -7.72 17.91
C GLN A 12 -28.47 -7.48 16.52
N SER A 13 -27.83 -6.32 16.36
CA SER A 13 -27.08 -6.01 15.14
C SER A 13 -26.02 -7.09 14.91
N TYR A 14 -25.75 -7.49 13.67
CA TYR A 14 -24.75 -8.54 13.34
C TYR A 14 -23.35 -8.25 13.90
N TRP A 15 -23.04 -6.98 14.23
CA TRP A 15 -21.81 -6.52 14.88
C TRP A 15 -22.10 -5.87 16.25
N SER A 16 -23.14 -6.32 16.98
CA SER A 16 -23.58 -5.71 18.24
C SER A 16 -22.53 -5.72 19.34
N ASP A 17 -21.53 -6.60 19.22
CA ASP A 17 -20.42 -6.72 20.16
C ASP A 17 -19.44 -5.54 20.06
N PHE A 18 -19.54 -4.73 19.00
CA PHE A 18 -18.66 -3.60 18.73
C PHE A 18 -19.47 -2.30 18.65
N ASP A 19 -19.00 -1.23 19.29
CA ASP A 19 -19.68 0.07 19.20
C ASP A 19 -19.43 0.75 17.86
N LEU A 20 -20.26 0.42 16.87
CA LEU A 20 -20.30 1.11 15.59
C LEU A 20 -21.06 2.45 15.66
N LYS A 21 -21.78 2.74 16.76
CA LYS A 21 -22.42 4.06 16.96
C LYS A 21 -21.39 5.13 17.28
N GLY A 22 -20.18 4.77 17.71
CA GLY A 22 -19.02 5.65 17.86
C GLY A 22 -18.50 6.23 16.54
N ILE A 23 -18.71 5.53 15.42
CA ILE A 23 -18.37 5.99 14.05
C ILE A 23 -19.41 7.03 13.57
N LYS A 24 -19.53 8.18 14.26
CA LYS A 24 -20.47 9.26 13.89
C LYS A 24 -19.88 10.21 12.85
N ILE A 25 -19.50 9.69 11.68
CA ILE A 25 -18.97 10.54 10.61
C ILE A 25 -20.13 11.23 9.89
N LYS A 26 -20.29 12.52 10.13
CA LYS A 26 -21.06 13.39 9.24
C LYS A 26 -20.11 13.94 8.18
N VAL A 27 -19.92 13.18 7.11
CA VAL A 27 -19.16 13.68 5.96
C VAL A 27 -19.86 14.93 5.44
N LYS A 28 -19.15 16.05 5.50
CA LYS A 28 -19.68 17.32 5.01
C LYS A 28 -19.80 17.24 3.49
N SER A 29 -20.88 17.81 2.95
CA SER A 29 -20.97 17.97 1.49
C SER A 29 -19.83 18.86 1.03
N LEU A 30 -19.16 18.47 -0.07
CA LEU A 30 -18.11 19.28 -0.64
C LEU A 30 -18.62 20.69 -0.93
N GLN A 31 -17.92 21.71 -0.45
CA GLN A 31 -18.24 23.08 -0.82
C GLN A 31 -17.77 23.32 -2.26
N LYS A 32 -18.53 24.13 -3.01
CA LYS A 32 -18.16 24.48 -4.37
C LYS A 32 -16.81 25.22 -4.33
N GLY A 33 -15.85 24.77 -5.13
CA GLY A 33 -14.50 25.37 -5.18
C GLY A 33 -13.51 24.88 -4.13
N THR A 34 -13.84 23.84 -3.35
CA THR A 34 -12.87 23.19 -2.43
C THR A 34 -11.65 22.65 -3.18
N PHE A 35 -11.85 22.07 -4.37
CA PHE A 35 -10.78 21.62 -5.26
C PHE A 35 -10.80 22.46 -6.54
N GLN A 36 -9.65 22.58 -7.22
CA GLN A 36 -9.56 23.28 -8.51
C GLN A 36 -10.26 22.50 -9.65
N ASP A 37 -10.38 21.17 -9.53
CA ASP A 37 -11.00 20.29 -10.54
C ASP A 37 -12.50 20.03 -10.35
N ASP A 38 -13.13 19.52 -11.41
CA ASP A 38 -14.54 19.15 -11.52
C ASP A 38 -15.02 18.25 -10.37
N SER A 39 -15.55 18.90 -9.32
CA SER A 39 -16.13 18.25 -8.13
C SER A 39 -17.23 17.24 -8.44
N ASP A 40 -17.75 17.25 -9.67
CA ASP A 40 -18.79 16.36 -10.17
C ASP A 40 -18.31 14.92 -10.40
N GLN A 41 -16.99 14.68 -10.51
CA GLN A 41 -16.40 13.36 -10.70
C GLN A 41 -16.04 12.66 -9.37
N ILE A 42 -15.93 13.42 -8.28
CA ILE A 42 -15.56 12.87 -6.96
C ILE A 42 -16.74 12.05 -6.40
N PRO A 43 -16.58 10.75 -6.14
CA PRO A 43 -17.65 9.93 -5.61
C PRO A 43 -18.01 10.39 -4.19
N ARG A 44 -19.30 10.30 -3.85
CA ARG A 44 -19.75 10.48 -2.47
C ARG A 44 -19.05 9.46 -1.57
N TYR A 45 -18.55 9.94 -0.43
CA TYR A 45 -17.88 9.10 0.54
C TYR A 45 -18.73 7.93 1.04
N PHE A 46 -19.99 8.19 1.43
CA PHE A 46 -20.97 7.13 1.67
C PHE A 46 -21.93 7.03 0.50
N TRP A 47 -21.93 5.89 -0.19
CA TRP A 47 -22.66 5.71 -1.45
C TRP A 47 -24.03 5.04 -1.30
N ALA A 48 -24.40 4.49 -0.15
CA ALA A 48 -25.72 3.86 0.03
C ALA A 48 -26.91 4.83 -0.06
N LYS A 49 -26.68 6.15 -0.06
CA LYS A 49 -27.74 7.17 -0.18
C LYS A 49 -28.22 7.33 -1.62
N GLY A 50 -28.84 6.27 -2.13
CA GLY A 50 -29.62 6.24 -3.35
C GLY A 50 -31.11 6.48 -3.13
N PHE A 51 -31.55 7.37 -2.23
CA PHE A 51 -32.97 7.77 -2.19
C PHE A 51 -33.42 8.25 -3.57
N ARG A 52 -32.55 8.97 -4.30
CA ARG A 52 -32.81 9.40 -5.69
C ARG A 52 -32.91 8.26 -6.69
N ASN A 53 -32.11 7.19 -6.58
CA ASN A 53 -32.22 6.04 -7.48
C ASN A 53 -33.38 5.11 -7.11
N ARG A 54 -33.69 4.98 -5.82
CA ARG A 54 -34.88 4.27 -5.31
C ARG A 54 -36.16 5.00 -5.72
N VAL A 55 -36.22 6.32 -5.57
CA VAL A 55 -37.32 7.18 -6.06
C VAL A 55 -37.41 7.17 -7.58
N ARG A 56 -36.30 7.23 -8.33
CA ARG A 56 -36.32 7.08 -9.80
C ARG A 56 -36.89 5.74 -10.23
N ARG A 57 -36.48 4.64 -9.57
CA ARG A 57 -36.98 3.29 -9.85
C ARG A 57 -38.48 3.19 -9.55
N VAL A 58 -38.95 3.80 -8.46
CA VAL A 58 -40.39 3.92 -8.12
C VAL A 58 -41.15 4.79 -9.14
N LEU A 59 -40.50 5.81 -9.71
CA LEU A 59 -41.05 6.68 -10.76
C LEU A 59 -40.86 6.12 -12.19
N GLY A 60 -40.47 4.85 -12.37
CA GLY A 60 -40.24 4.24 -13.69
C GLY A 60 -39.07 4.83 -14.48
N ARG A 61 -38.23 5.67 -13.86
CA ARG A 61 -37.06 6.28 -14.49
C ARG A 61 -35.84 5.38 -14.33
N LYS A 62 -35.08 5.19 -15.41
CA LYS A 62 -33.80 4.47 -15.36
C LYS A 62 -32.89 5.09 -14.28
N PRO A 63 -32.19 4.27 -13.46
CA PRO A 63 -31.17 4.75 -12.55
C PRO A 63 -30.17 5.63 -13.32
N ARG A 64 -29.64 6.68 -12.69
CA ARG A 64 -28.46 7.34 -13.26
C ARG A 64 -27.34 6.30 -13.22
N LYS A 65 -26.91 5.80 -14.39
CA LYS A 65 -25.59 5.20 -14.52
C LYS A 65 -24.61 6.35 -14.25
N HIS A 66 -23.94 6.33 -13.11
CA HIS A 66 -22.70 7.08 -12.99
C HIS A 66 -21.72 6.33 -13.88
N SER A 67 -21.45 6.84 -15.07
CA SER A 67 -20.31 6.36 -15.85
C SER A 67 -19.09 7.10 -15.31
N PHE A 68 -18.22 6.39 -14.59
CA PHE A 68 -16.90 6.92 -14.29
C PHE A 68 -16.07 6.98 -15.58
N PRO A 69 -15.11 7.91 -15.69
CA PRO A 69 -14.29 8.02 -16.88
C PRO A 69 -13.45 6.74 -17.08
N ILE A 70 -13.27 6.34 -18.34
CA ILE A 70 -12.23 5.40 -18.74
C ILE A 70 -10.99 6.24 -19.03
N HIS A 71 -9.87 5.92 -18.37
CA HIS A 71 -8.66 6.70 -18.50
C HIS A 71 -7.87 6.27 -19.73
N PRO A 72 -7.31 7.22 -20.50
CA PRO A 72 -6.33 6.87 -21.52
C PRO A 72 -5.10 6.25 -20.87
N GLY A 73 -4.43 5.35 -21.60
CA GLY A 73 -3.27 4.61 -21.08
C GLY A 73 -3.63 3.29 -20.41
N TYR A 74 -2.72 2.70 -19.63
CA TYR A 74 -2.88 1.43 -18.92
C TYR A 74 -3.20 0.24 -19.84
N SER A 75 -2.62 0.25 -21.05
CA SER A 75 -3.01 -0.68 -22.13
C SER A 75 -2.75 -2.14 -21.75
N GLU A 76 -1.58 -2.45 -21.19
CA GLU A 76 -1.27 -3.82 -20.76
C GLU A 76 -2.11 -4.26 -19.56
N ALA A 77 -2.26 -3.41 -18.53
CA ALA A 77 -3.10 -3.71 -17.37
C ALA A 77 -4.55 -4.00 -17.77
N ARG A 78 -5.10 -3.22 -18.72
CA ARG A 78 -6.45 -3.45 -19.24
C ARG A 78 -6.57 -4.72 -20.06
N ALA A 79 -5.55 -5.04 -20.86
CA ALA A 79 -5.52 -6.31 -21.59
C ALA A 79 -5.40 -7.53 -20.65
N LEU A 80 -4.78 -7.36 -19.48
CA LEU A 80 -4.66 -8.40 -18.46
C LEU A 80 -5.96 -8.62 -17.69
N VAL A 81 -6.55 -7.53 -17.17
CA VAL A 81 -7.70 -7.61 -16.27
C VAL A 81 -9.04 -7.80 -16.99
N GLY A 82 -9.12 -7.43 -18.28
CA GLY A 82 -10.37 -7.48 -19.04
C GLY A 82 -11.44 -6.59 -18.42
N ASP A 83 -12.60 -7.17 -18.13
CA ASP A 83 -13.70 -6.46 -17.46
C ASP A 83 -13.50 -6.37 -15.93
N GLY A 84 -12.48 -7.04 -15.38
CA GLY A 84 -12.13 -7.03 -13.97
C GLY A 84 -13.14 -7.75 -13.07
N THR A 85 -13.86 -8.71 -13.64
CA THR A 85 -14.81 -9.56 -12.91
C THR A 85 -14.08 -10.51 -11.96
N VAL A 86 -14.78 -10.99 -10.92
CA VAL A 86 -14.19 -11.96 -9.97
C VAL A 86 -13.58 -13.19 -10.65
N PRO A 87 -14.21 -13.81 -11.68
CA PRO A 87 -13.58 -14.90 -12.42
C PRO A 87 -12.27 -14.53 -13.13
N GLU A 88 -12.18 -13.33 -13.71
CA GLU A 88 -10.93 -12.85 -14.32
C GLU A 88 -9.85 -12.63 -13.27
N LEU A 89 -10.20 -12.03 -12.13
CA LEU A 89 -9.28 -11.89 -10.99
C LEU A 89 -8.84 -13.25 -10.43
N ALA A 90 -9.71 -14.25 -10.40
CA ALA A 90 -9.37 -15.62 -10.00
C ALA A 90 -8.37 -16.24 -10.98
N ALA A 91 -8.60 -16.10 -12.29
CA ALA A 91 -7.68 -16.61 -13.30
C ALA A 91 -6.29 -15.95 -13.24
N LEU A 92 -6.22 -14.64 -12.93
CA LEU A 92 -4.95 -13.94 -12.70
C LEU A 92 -4.27 -14.40 -11.41
N SER A 93 -5.04 -14.56 -10.32
CA SER A 93 -4.51 -15.04 -9.05
C SER A 93 -3.98 -16.48 -9.14
N ASP A 94 -4.62 -17.35 -9.90
CA ASP A 94 -4.14 -18.71 -10.14
C ASP A 94 -2.87 -18.73 -11.00
N GLN A 95 -2.78 -17.85 -12.02
CA GLN A 95 -1.54 -17.65 -12.76
C GLN A 95 -0.40 -17.17 -11.85
N ALA A 96 -0.65 -16.18 -11.00
CA ALA A 96 0.34 -15.68 -10.04
C ALA A 96 0.85 -16.80 -9.11
N ARG A 97 -0.06 -17.63 -8.58
CA ARG A 97 0.32 -18.81 -7.77
C ARG A 97 1.18 -19.80 -8.56
N GLY A 98 0.85 -20.03 -9.83
CA GLY A 98 1.64 -20.87 -10.73
C GLY A 98 3.06 -20.34 -10.90
N PHE A 99 3.20 -19.06 -11.22
CA PHE A 99 4.51 -18.42 -11.39
C PHE A 99 5.35 -18.44 -10.12
N VAL A 100 4.76 -18.08 -8.97
CA VAL A 100 5.47 -18.14 -7.68
C VAL A 100 5.89 -19.57 -7.35
N THR A 101 5.03 -20.55 -7.57
CA THR A 101 5.39 -21.96 -7.37
C THR A 101 6.58 -22.37 -8.26
N GLU A 102 6.61 -21.94 -9.53
CA GLU A 102 7.73 -22.20 -10.44
C GLU A 102 9.03 -21.53 -9.94
N ILE A 103 8.96 -20.26 -9.52
CA ILE A 103 10.11 -19.51 -9.00
C ILE A 103 10.72 -20.22 -7.78
N PHE A 104 9.89 -20.65 -6.83
CA PHE A 104 10.36 -21.38 -5.65
C PHE A 104 10.83 -22.81 -5.96
N GLY A 105 10.29 -23.44 -7.02
CA GLY A 105 10.74 -24.75 -7.49
C GLY A 105 12.21 -24.77 -7.91
N ASP A 106 12.66 -23.71 -8.58
CA ASP A 106 14.05 -23.57 -9.07
C ASP A 106 15.09 -23.42 -7.95
N ILE A 107 14.65 -23.13 -6.71
CA ILE A 107 15.51 -22.96 -5.54
C ILE A 107 16.02 -24.31 -5.00
N GLY A 108 15.37 -25.42 -5.37
CA GLY A 108 15.53 -26.74 -4.76
C GLY A 108 16.80 -27.54 -5.07
N ASP A 109 17.58 -27.18 -6.10
CA ASP A 109 18.61 -28.08 -6.66
C ASP A 109 20.06 -27.54 -6.65
N GLN A 110 20.36 -26.48 -5.89
CA GLN A 110 21.68 -25.83 -5.90
C GLN A 110 22.44 -26.12 -4.59
N PRO A 111 23.54 -26.92 -4.61
CA PRO A 111 24.35 -27.15 -3.42
C PRO A 111 25.04 -25.85 -2.94
N GLU A 112 25.08 -25.64 -1.62
CA GLU A 112 25.67 -24.46 -0.95
C GLU A 112 27.13 -24.14 -1.36
N ASN A 113 27.83 -25.10 -1.98
CA ASN A 113 29.23 -24.98 -2.41
C ASN A 113 29.43 -24.93 -3.93
N SER A 114 28.37 -24.86 -4.75
CA SER A 114 28.59 -24.46 -6.14
C SER A 114 28.82 -22.96 -6.16
N SER A 115 30.09 -22.56 -6.23
CA SER A 115 30.44 -21.36 -6.98
C SER A 115 29.81 -21.56 -8.36
N LEU A 116 28.56 -21.11 -8.54
CA LEU A 116 28.01 -20.95 -9.87
C LEU A 116 29.04 -20.11 -10.59
N ASP A 117 29.75 -20.75 -11.52
CA ASP A 117 30.67 -20.07 -12.40
C ASP A 117 29.97 -18.78 -12.82
N GLU A 118 30.64 -17.63 -12.64
CA GLU A 118 30.20 -16.30 -13.10
C GLU A 118 29.90 -16.26 -14.62
N LYS A 119 29.90 -17.42 -15.29
CA LYS A 119 29.75 -17.70 -16.71
C LYS A 119 28.64 -18.68 -17.05
N GLN A 120 27.79 -19.13 -16.11
CA GLN A 120 26.50 -19.69 -16.54
C GLN A 120 25.66 -18.56 -17.13
N SER A 121 25.77 -18.49 -18.45
CA SER A 121 25.24 -17.47 -19.34
C SER A 121 23.82 -17.07 -18.97
N LEU A 122 23.65 -15.85 -18.44
CA LEU A 122 22.39 -15.13 -18.25
C LEU A 122 21.65 -14.85 -19.59
N SER A 123 22.08 -15.48 -20.69
CA SER A 123 21.90 -15.07 -22.08
C SER A 123 20.52 -15.28 -22.68
N SER A 124 19.51 -15.68 -21.91
CA SER A 124 18.12 -15.41 -22.28
C SER A 124 17.21 -15.53 -21.06
N PHE A 125 16.10 -14.80 -21.05
CA PHE A 125 15.06 -14.93 -20.02
C PHE A 125 14.40 -16.32 -20.05
N GLU A 126 14.28 -16.92 -21.23
CA GLU A 126 13.61 -18.22 -21.44
C GLU A 126 14.45 -19.43 -21.00
N SER A 127 15.76 -19.28 -20.84
CA SER A 127 16.69 -20.37 -20.51
C SER A 127 17.56 -20.11 -19.28
N GLY A 128 17.39 -18.97 -18.61
CA GLY A 128 18.18 -18.58 -17.44
C GLY A 128 17.52 -18.98 -16.12
N PRO A 129 18.24 -18.88 -14.98
CA PRO A 129 17.67 -19.16 -13.67
C PRO A 129 16.56 -18.15 -13.35
N ARG A 130 15.44 -18.64 -12.77
CA ARG A 130 14.32 -17.78 -12.32
C ARG A 130 14.60 -17.05 -11.01
N VAL A 131 15.68 -17.42 -10.32
CA VAL A 131 16.12 -16.80 -9.08
C VAL A 131 17.59 -16.44 -9.21
N VAL A 132 17.93 -15.19 -8.88
CA VAL A 132 19.26 -14.63 -9.07
C VAL A 132 19.83 -14.22 -7.72
N GLN A 133 21.10 -14.53 -7.50
CA GLN A 133 21.86 -14.09 -6.35
C GLN A 133 22.18 -12.60 -6.48
N LEU A 134 21.88 -11.83 -5.44
CA LEU A 134 22.12 -10.40 -5.39
C LEU A 134 23.36 -10.03 -4.56
N LYS A 135 24.00 -8.94 -4.96
CA LYS A 135 25.03 -8.24 -4.19
C LYS A 135 24.97 -6.74 -4.45
N LEU A 136 25.39 -5.94 -3.48
CA LEU A 136 25.63 -4.52 -3.70
C LEU A 136 26.82 -4.33 -4.65
N ALA A 137 26.74 -3.30 -5.49
CA ALA A 137 27.91 -2.80 -6.21
C ALA A 137 28.98 -2.33 -5.20
N THR A 138 30.26 -2.40 -5.60
CA THR A 138 31.40 -2.15 -4.71
C THR A 138 31.36 -0.76 -4.07
N ASP A 139 30.99 0.27 -4.82
CA ASP A 139 30.84 1.64 -4.34
C ASP A 139 29.72 1.77 -3.28
N LEU A 140 28.60 1.10 -3.51
CA LEU A 140 27.46 1.11 -2.59
C LEU A 140 27.74 0.30 -1.32
N GLN A 141 28.45 -0.81 -1.43
CA GLN A 141 28.96 -1.58 -0.28
C GLN A 141 29.96 -0.75 0.54
N ASN A 142 30.95 -0.13 -0.11
CA ASN A 142 31.92 0.73 0.57
C ASN A 142 31.25 1.90 1.30
N TRP A 143 30.22 2.49 0.69
CA TRP A 143 29.41 3.50 1.36
C TRP A 143 28.69 2.94 2.59
N LYS A 144 28.03 1.78 2.49
CA LYS A 144 27.38 1.12 3.63
C LYS A 144 28.37 0.89 4.76
N ASP A 145 29.53 0.32 4.47
CA ASP A 145 30.57 0.02 5.47
C ASP A 145 31.08 1.29 6.14
N SER A 146 31.26 2.37 5.38
CA SER A 146 31.68 3.68 5.91
C SER A 146 30.61 4.30 6.81
N GLN A 147 29.33 4.19 6.46
CA GLN A 147 28.22 4.66 7.31
C GLN A 147 28.12 3.84 8.59
N HIS A 148 28.22 2.51 8.49
CA HIS A 148 28.21 1.62 9.66
C HIS A 148 29.39 1.91 10.60
N ALA A 149 30.59 2.15 10.07
CA ALA A 149 31.76 2.55 10.86
C ALA A 149 31.56 3.90 11.57
N ALA A 150 30.76 4.80 10.99
CA ALA A 150 30.38 6.08 11.61
C ALA A 150 29.20 5.95 12.60
N GLY A 151 28.66 4.75 12.83
CA GLY A 151 27.52 4.50 13.70
C GLY A 151 26.15 4.77 13.05
N ASN A 152 26.12 5.09 11.76
CA ASN A 152 24.89 5.30 10.99
C ASN A 152 24.31 3.94 10.55
N ILE A 153 23.75 3.22 11.52
CA ILE A 153 23.14 1.90 11.32
C ILE A 153 21.64 2.04 11.48
N LEU A 154 20.89 1.53 10.51
CA LEU A 154 19.44 1.47 10.62
C LEU A 154 19.05 0.38 11.64
N PRO A 155 18.26 0.70 12.68
CA PRO A 155 17.76 -0.30 13.60
C PRO A 155 16.83 -1.31 12.89
N PRO A 156 16.61 -2.48 13.50
CA PRO A 156 15.70 -3.48 12.97
C PRO A 156 14.29 -2.94 12.78
N LYS A 157 13.55 -3.51 11.83
CA LYS A 157 12.11 -3.23 11.71
C LYS A 157 11.40 -3.48 13.04
N GLY A 158 10.46 -2.61 13.35
CA GLY A 158 9.54 -2.82 14.47
C GLY A 158 8.59 -3.98 14.18
N THR A 159 7.84 -4.42 15.19
CA THR A 159 6.91 -5.55 15.03
C THR A 159 5.63 -5.14 14.32
N GLY A 160 5.30 -3.84 14.30
CA GLY A 160 4.00 -3.35 13.87
C GLY A 160 2.82 -3.87 14.70
N LEU A 161 3.07 -4.39 15.91
CA LEU A 161 2.06 -4.96 16.80
C LEU A 161 1.69 -4.02 17.96
N SER A 162 2.36 -2.88 18.10
CA SER A 162 2.01 -1.90 19.12
C SER A 162 0.59 -1.37 18.92
N ALA A 163 -0.14 -1.20 20.02
CA ALA A 163 -1.47 -0.60 19.99
C ALA A 163 -1.39 0.87 19.58
N ALA A 164 -2.39 1.34 18.83
CA ALA A 164 -2.64 2.75 18.64
C ALA A 164 -3.00 3.41 19.98
N SER A 165 -2.66 4.69 20.13
CA SER A 165 -2.90 5.41 21.39
C SER A 165 -4.38 5.49 21.75
N ASP A 166 -4.70 5.48 23.04
CA ASP A 166 -6.08 5.61 23.53
C ASP A 166 -6.78 6.87 22.99
N VAL A 167 -6.01 7.94 22.83
CA VAL A 167 -6.50 9.21 22.26
C VAL A 167 -6.93 9.02 20.81
N THR A 168 -6.10 8.35 20.00
CA THR A 168 -6.41 8.00 18.61
C THR A 168 -7.64 7.11 18.54
N LEU A 169 -7.67 6.02 19.31
CA LEU A 169 -8.79 5.08 19.34
C LEU A 169 -10.11 5.76 19.72
N LYS A 170 -10.08 6.64 20.73
CA LYS A 170 -11.25 7.41 21.15
C LYS A 170 -11.73 8.38 20.08
N LYS A 171 -10.84 9.04 19.35
CA LYS A 171 -11.19 9.94 18.25
C LYS A 171 -11.85 9.20 17.08
N LEU A 172 -11.39 7.98 16.79
CA LEU A 172 -11.93 7.13 15.73
C LEU A 172 -13.20 6.38 16.15
N GLY A 173 -13.50 6.32 17.46
CA GLY A 173 -14.58 5.48 17.98
C GLY A 173 -14.25 3.98 17.89
N ALA A 174 -12.97 3.64 18.05
CA ALA A 174 -12.42 2.30 17.86
C ALA A 174 -11.90 1.66 19.17
N SER A 175 -12.14 2.29 20.33
CA SER A 175 -11.66 1.80 21.63
C SER A 175 -12.09 0.36 21.93
N ASP A 176 -13.33 0.02 21.59
CA ASP A 176 -13.93 -1.31 21.85
C ASP A 176 -13.79 -2.28 20.66
N TRP A 177 -12.93 -1.97 19.67
CA TRP A 177 -12.68 -2.87 18.56
C TRP A 177 -11.76 -4.04 18.97
N PRO A 178 -11.76 -5.16 18.22
CA PRO A 178 -10.82 -6.25 18.43
C PRO A 178 -9.36 -5.79 18.42
N ASP A 179 -8.51 -6.39 19.24
CA ASP A 179 -7.10 -5.98 19.39
C ASP A 179 -6.30 -6.05 18.08
N ALA A 180 -6.55 -7.06 17.25
CA ALA A 180 -5.96 -7.18 15.92
C ALA A 180 -6.24 -5.96 15.02
N LEU A 181 -7.35 -5.25 15.24
CA LEU A 181 -7.76 -4.05 14.50
C LEU A 181 -7.27 -2.74 15.13
N LYS A 182 -6.63 -2.79 16.30
CA LYS A 182 -6.20 -1.61 17.05
C LYS A 182 -4.70 -1.41 17.04
N THR A 183 -3.92 -2.29 16.39
CA THR A 183 -2.49 -2.09 16.22
C THR A 183 -2.23 -0.90 15.29
N ASN A 184 -1.10 -0.22 15.47
CA ASN A 184 -0.70 0.89 14.60
C ASN A 184 -0.61 0.46 13.14
N ASN A 185 -0.04 -0.72 12.88
CA ASN A 185 0.08 -1.26 11.53
C ASN A 185 -1.32 -1.51 10.92
N ALA A 186 -2.19 -2.27 11.61
CA ALA A 186 -3.52 -2.60 11.10
C ALA A 186 -4.41 -1.38 10.91
N LEU A 187 -4.48 -0.52 11.93
CA LEU A 187 -5.39 0.62 11.96
C LEU A 187 -4.98 1.69 10.93
N PHE A 188 -3.68 1.98 10.79
CA PHE A 188 -3.18 2.96 9.82
C PHE A 188 -2.84 2.38 8.44
N GLY A 189 -2.89 1.06 8.28
CA GLY A 189 -2.90 0.36 6.99
C GLY A 189 -4.34 0.13 6.51
N CYS A 190 -4.79 -1.12 6.51
CA CYS A 190 -6.14 -1.52 6.04
C CYS A 190 -7.29 -0.74 6.70
N GLY A 191 -7.16 -0.34 7.97
CA GLY A 191 -8.16 0.47 8.66
C GLY A 191 -8.35 1.81 7.95
N ILE A 192 -7.31 2.65 7.92
CA ILE A 192 -7.33 3.94 7.24
C ILE A 192 -7.60 3.77 5.75
N ALA A 193 -7.10 2.76 5.05
CA ALA A 193 -7.46 2.52 3.65
C ALA A 193 -8.97 2.35 3.47
N ALA A 194 -9.61 1.50 4.26
CA ALA A 194 -11.07 1.32 4.25
C ALA A 194 -11.80 2.62 4.62
N LEU A 195 -11.25 3.42 5.54
CA LEU A 195 -11.75 4.75 5.86
C LEU A 195 -11.64 5.68 4.64
N LEU A 196 -10.47 5.87 4.04
CA LEU A 196 -10.28 6.80 2.92
C LEU A 196 -11.12 6.44 1.69
N MET A 197 -11.25 5.14 1.37
CA MET A 197 -12.09 4.65 0.28
C MET A 197 -13.58 4.97 0.47
N GLY A 198 -14.02 4.98 1.72
CA GLY A 198 -15.43 5.02 2.10
C GLY A 198 -16.11 3.65 1.99
N ALA A 199 -17.42 3.62 2.23
CA ALA A 199 -18.23 2.40 2.13
C ALA A 199 -19.68 2.72 1.74
N ALA A 200 -20.52 1.69 1.63
CA ALA A 200 -21.96 1.89 1.53
C ALA A 200 -22.47 2.69 2.75
N ASP A 201 -22.05 2.27 3.95
CA ASP A 201 -22.28 2.89 5.24
C ASP A 201 -21.19 2.44 6.24
N ALA A 202 -21.23 2.96 7.48
CA ALA A 202 -20.24 2.66 8.51
C ALA A 202 -20.15 1.17 8.86
N ARG A 203 -21.26 0.41 8.78
CA ARG A 203 -21.25 -1.04 9.05
C ARG A 203 -20.50 -1.79 7.97
N THR A 204 -20.77 -1.48 6.70
CA THR A 204 -20.01 -2.06 5.58
C THR A 204 -18.53 -1.66 5.64
N MET A 205 -18.22 -0.43 6.05
CA MET A 205 -16.83 0.03 6.22
C MET A 205 -16.06 -0.81 7.25
N PHE A 206 -16.66 -1.04 8.42
CA PHE A 206 -16.07 -1.91 9.45
C PHE A 206 -15.89 -3.34 8.95
N SER A 207 -16.92 -3.90 8.30
CA SER A 207 -16.84 -5.24 7.70
C SER A 207 -15.78 -5.33 6.60
N ASN A 208 -15.59 -4.27 5.79
CA ASN A 208 -14.50 -4.19 4.81
C ASN A 208 -13.13 -4.21 5.48
N TYR A 209 -12.94 -3.40 6.53
CA TYR A 209 -11.69 -3.41 7.29
C TYR A 209 -11.39 -4.80 7.86
N VAL A 210 -12.38 -5.45 8.46
CA VAL A 210 -12.25 -6.83 8.94
C VAL A 210 -11.80 -7.79 7.83
N THR A 211 -12.42 -7.72 6.64
CA THR A 211 -12.04 -8.62 5.53
C THR A 211 -10.64 -8.34 4.99
N ASP A 212 -10.21 -7.07 4.99
CA ASP A 212 -8.90 -6.68 4.48
C ASP A 212 -7.75 -7.10 5.40
N MET A 213 -8.06 -7.47 6.65
CA MET A 213 -7.06 -8.02 7.56
C MET A 213 -6.42 -9.33 7.08
N ALA A 214 -6.95 -9.96 6.03
CA ALA A 214 -6.29 -11.05 5.32
C ALA A 214 -4.86 -10.68 4.87
N PHE A 215 -4.61 -9.41 4.52
CA PHE A 215 -3.27 -8.88 4.24
C PHE A 215 -2.26 -9.16 5.37
N TYR A 216 -2.70 -9.08 6.64
CA TYR A 216 -1.79 -9.24 7.79
C TYR A 216 -1.40 -10.69 8.11
N TYR A 217 -1.85 -11.68 7.32
CA TYR A 217 -1.25 -13.02 7.36
C TYR A 217 0.23 -12.96 6.97
N GLU A 218 0.59 -12.08 6.03
CA GLU A 218 1.99 -11.87 5.65
C GLU A 218 2.84 -11.38 6.82
N HIS A 219 2.24 -10.61 7.73
CA HIS A 219 2.90 -10.11 8.94
C HIS A 219 2.77 -11.03 10.16
N GLY A 220 2.16 -12.22 10.01
CA GLY A 220 2.04 -13.22 11.07
C GLY A 220 0.96 -12.92 12.12
N TYR A 221 0.00 -12.04 11.82
CA TYR A 221 -1.05 -11.67 12.78
C TYR A 221 -1.91 -12.87 13.20
N ASN A 222 -2.03 -13.89 12.35
CA ASN A 222 -2.74 -15.13 12.65
C ASN A 222 -2.10 -15.92 13.81
N TYR A 223 -0.80 -15.73 14.09
CA TYR A 223 -0.11 -16.34 15.23
C TYR A 223 -0.24 -15.50 16.51
N VAL A 224 -0.42 -14.19 16.37
CA VAL A 224 -0.50 -13.25 17.49
C VAL A 224 -1.93 -13.07 18.00
N PHE A 225 -2.91 -13.12 17.09
CA PHE A 225 -4.31 -12.85 17.39
C PHE A 225 -5.18 -14.06 17.02
N PRO A 226 -5.45 -14.98 17.96
CA PRO A 226 -6.29 -16.17 17.71
C PRO A 226 -7.71 -15.82 17.22
N THR A 227 -8.18 -14.61 17.49
CA THR A 227 -9.49 -14.10 17.06
C THR A 227 -9.54 -13.65 15.61
N LEU A 228 -8.40 -13.54 14.91
CA LEU A 228 -8.35 -12.99 13.55
C LEU A 228 -9.13 -13.84 12.55
N GLU A 229 -8.88 -15.15 12.49
CA GLU A 229 -9.54 -16.05 11.52
C GLU A 229 -11.06 -16.11 11.75
N PRO A 230 -11.59 -16.31 12.98
CA PRO A 230 -13.02 -16.21 13.23
C PRO A 230 -13.64 -14.85 12.85
N LEU A 231 -12.91 -13.76 13.11
CA LEU A 231 -13.37 -12.41 12.78
C LEU A 231 -13.44 -12.21 11.26
N LEU A 232 -12.43 -12.67 10.54
CA LEU A 232 -12.36 -12.62 9.08
C LEU A 232 -13.54 -13.38 8.45
N GLN A 233 -13.82 -14.61 8.91
CA GLN A 233 -14.93 -15.41 8.43
C GLN A 233 -16.28 -14.71 8.65
N ARG A 234 -16.50 -14.12 9.83
CA ARG A 234 -17.68 -13.29 10.12
C ARG A 234 -17.76 -12.07 9.18
N GLY A 235 -16.63 -11.47 8.81
CA GLY A 235 -16.56 -10.40 7.82
C GLY A 235 -17.02 -10.82 6.42
N LEU A 236 -16.59 -12.00 5.98
CA LEU A 236 -16.95 -12.58 4.68
C LEU A 236 -18.45 -12.94 4.61
N GLU A 237 -19.04 -13.30 5.73
CA GLU A 237 -20.44 -13.73 5.83
C GLU A 237 -21.43 -12.60 6.16
N ASP A 238 -20.98 -11.35 6.37
CA ASP A 238 -21.85 -10.24 6.79
C ASP A 238 -23.05 -10.05 5.81
N PRO A 239 -24.29 -10.39 6.22
CA PRO A 239 -25.45 -10.35 5.31
C PRO A 239 -25.82 -8.94 4.86
N HIS A 240 -25.39 -7.90 5.57
CA HIS A 240 -25.59 -6.52 5.18
C HIS A 240 -24.61 -6.12 4.09
N ALA A 241 -23.32 -6.39 4.29
CA ALA A 241 -22.28 -6.08 3.33
C ALA A 241 -22.47 -6.85 2.01
N LEU A 242 -22.89 -8.13 2.06
CA LEU A 242 -23.19 -8.91 0.84
C LEU A 242 -24.32 -8.35 -0.02
N ARG A 243 -25.15 -7.45 0.53
CA ARG A 243 -26.26 -6.79 -0.20
C ARG A 243 -25.90 -5.39 -0.70
N THR A 244 -24.70 -4.89 -0.41
CA THR A 244 -24.26 -3.59 -0.94
C THR A 244 -23.72 -3.73 -2.36
N PRO A 245 -23.73 -2.66 -3.16
CA PRO A 245 -23.11 -2.68 -4.50
C PRO A 245 -21.62 -3.02 -4.42
N GLY A 246 -21.18 -4.07 -5.12
CA GLY A 246 -19.80 -4.56 -5.08
C GLY A 246 -19.44 -5.38 -3.84
N GLY A 247 -20.37 -5.53 -2.90
CA GLY A 247 -20.11 -6.20 -1.62
C GLY A 247 -19.84 -7.70 -1.77
N ARG A 248 -20.59 -8.39 -2.63
CA ARG A 248 -20.33 -9.82 -2.91
C ARG A 248 -18.98 -10.01 -3.59
N GLU A 249 -18.75 -9.23 -4.64
CA GLU A 249 -17.52 -9.25 -5.44
C GLU A 249 -16.29 -9.02 -4.57
N ARG A 250 -16.36 -8.07 -3.63
CA ARG A 250 -15.32 -7.83 -2.64
C ARG A 250 -14.99 -9.07 -1.82
N ARG A 251 -15.99 -9.72 -1.22
CA ARG A 251 -15.76 -10.87 -0.33
C ARG A 251 -15.24 -12.09 -1.08
N ASP A 252 -15.75 -12.33 -2.29
CA ASP A 252 -15.27 -13.40 -3.14
C ASP A 252 -13.78 -13.17 -3.49
N ALA A 253 -13.40 -11.94 -3.85
CA ALA A 253 -12.03 -11.58 -4.17
C ALA A 253 -11.07 -11.54 -2.96
N VAL A 254 -11.55 -11.20 -1.75
CA VAL A 254 -10.73 -11.34 -0.52
C VAL A 254 -10.32 -12.80 -0.30
N SER A 255 -11.24 -13.74 -0.54
CA SER A 255 -10.91 -15.18 -0.44
C SER A 255 -9.78 -15.59 -1.38
N LEU A 256 -9.73 -15.01 -2.59
CA LEU A 256 -8.65 -15.27 -3.56
C LEU A 256 -7.30 -14.73 -3.06
N GLY A 257 -7.26 -13.48 -2.60
CA GLY A 257 -6.06 -12.86 -2.04
C GLY A 257 -5.53 -13.62 -0.81
N LYS A 258 -6.44 -14.07 0.07
CA LYS A 258 -6.10 -14.91 1.22
C LYS A 258 -5.46 -16.25 0.79
N GLN A 259 -5.98 -16.90 -0.23
CA GLN A 259 -5.40 -18.17 -0.71
C GLN A 259 -4.00 -17.95 -1.30
N TYR A 260 -3.81 -16.85 -2.04
CA TYR A 260 -2.51 -16.47 -2.56
C TYR A 260 -1.48 -16.28 -1.44
N ILE A 261 -1.77 -15.42 -0.46
CA ILE A 261 -0.81 -15.07 0.59
C ILE A 261 -0.45 -16.27 1.46
N GLN A 262 -1.43 -17.13 1.80
CA GLN A 262 -1.16 -18.36 2.55
C GLN A 262 -0.30 -19.35 1.75
N GLY A 263 -0.53 -19.43 0.43
CA GLY A 263 0.30 -20.23 -0.48
C GLY A 263 1.75 -19.73 -0.56
N LYS A 264 1.94 -18.42 -0.73
CA LYS A 264 3.27 -17.76 -0.71
C LYS A 264 4.00 -18.06 0.60
N ILE A 265 3.34 -17.84 1.75
CA ILE A 265 3.90 -18.09 3.08
C ILE A 265 4.37 -19.54 3.22
N ALA A 266 3.60 -20.50 2.74
CA ALA A 266 3.97 -21.92 2.80
C ALA A 266 5.23 -22.22 1.97
N LEU A 267 5.38 -21.60 0.79
CA LEU A 267 6.57 -21.72 -0.04
C LEU A 267 7.78 -21.07 0.63
N GLU A 268 7.63 -19.86 1.16
CA GLU A 268 8.70 -19.15 1.86
C GLU A 268 9.22 -19.94 3.06
N LYS A 269 8.33 -20.46 3.91
CA LYS A 269 8.70 -21.32 5.04
C LYS A 269 9.43 -22.58 4.60
N ARG A 270 8.98 -23.20 3.51
CA ARG A 270 9.60 -24.43 2.98
C ARG A 270 11.03 -24.18 2.48
N HIS A 271 11.28 -23.01 1.90
CA HIS A 271 12.54 -22.72 1.21
C HIS A 271 13.46 -21.74 1.96
N ILE A 272 13.06 -21.21 3.12
CA ILE A 272 13.72 -20.12 3.88
C ILE A 272 15.26 -20.18 3.91
N LYS A 273 15.83 -21.37 4.13
CA LYS A 273 17.29 -21.57 4.21
C LYS A 273 18.04 -21.17 2.93
N ASN A 274 17.34 -21.16 1.80
CA ASN A 274 17.87 -20.94 0.47
C ASN A 274 17.36 -19.64 -0.18
N LEU A 275 16.77 -18.70 0.59
CA LEU A 275 16.19 -17.46 0.05
C LEU A 275 17.06 -16.21 0.25
N THR A 276 17.98 -16.25 1.22
CA THR A 276 18.86 -15.12 1.54
C THR A 276 19.59 -14.59 0.30
N TYR A 277 19.56 -13.28 0.09
CA TYR A 277 20.24 -12.60 -1.03
C TYR A 277 19.77 -13.04 -2.41
N ARG A 278 18.50 -13.42 -2.54
CA ARG A 278 17.94 -13.85 -3.82
C ARG A 278 16.75 -13.02 -4.21
N SER A 279 16.58 -12.89 -5.51
CA SER A 279 15.46 -12.19 -6.10
C SER A 279 14.98 -12.93 -7.33
N ALA A 280 13.66 -12.96 -7.51
CA ALA A 280 13.04 -13.54 -8.68
C ALA A 280 13.34 -12.72 -9.94
N ARG A 281 13.55 -13.43 -11.04
CA ARG A 281 13.68 -12.87 -12.39
C ARG A 281 12.38 -13.12 -13.14
N VAL A 282 11.68 -12.05 -13.50
CA VAL A 282 10.37 -12.11 -14.17
C VAL A 282 10.30 -11.15 -15.36
N ASP A 283 9.48 -11.49 -16.35
CA ASP A 283 9.14 -10.55 -17.42
C ASP A 283 8.09 -9.56 -16.93
N ARG A 284 7.86 -8.48 -17.70
CA ARG A 284 7.00 -7.39 -17.28
C ARG A 284 5.55 -7.83 -17.04
N ARG A 285 5.03 -8.74 -17.88
CA ARG A 285 3.65 -9.20 -17.79
C ARG A 285 3.48 -10.09 -16.56
N THR A 286 4.42 -11.00 -16.33
CA THR A 286 4.48 -11.85 -15.14
C THR A 286 4.60 -11.02 -13.87
N ALA A 287 5.43 -9.97 -13.87
CA ALA A 287 5.55 -9.02 -12.76
C ALA A 287 4.20 -8.37 -12.44
N GLN A 288 3.46 -7.85 -13.43
CA GLN A 288 2.14 -7.25 -13.18
C GLN A 288 1.11 -8.24 -12.62
N ILE A 289 1.12 -9.49 -13.11
CA ILE A 289 0.21 -10.54 -12.61
C ILE A 289 0.52 -10.87 -11.15
N ILE A 290 1.81 -11.04 -10.81
CA ILE A 290 2.22 -11.32 -9.45
C ILE A 290 1.96 -10.12 -8.54
N SER A 291 2.38 -8.91 -8.89
CA SER A 291 2.17 -7.70 -8.09
C SER A 291 0.70 -7.41 -7.79
N LEU A 292 -0.21 -7.72 -8.73
CA LEU A 292 -1.65 -7.64 -8.47
C LEU A 292 -2.07 -8.51 -7.28
N SER A 293 -1.56 -9.74 -7.20
CA SER A 293 -1.83 -10.68 -6.11
C SER A 293 -1.03 -10.40 -4.84
N GLU A 294 0.23 -9.94 -4.94
CA GLU A 294 1.07 -9.53 -3.80
C GLU A 294 0.41 -8.43 -2.98
N SER A 295 -0.36 -7.54 -3.62
CA SER A 295 -1.15 -6.54 -2.87
C SER A 295 -2.04 -7.18 -1.80
N SER A 296 -2.47 -8.44 -1.97
CA SER A 296 -3.41 -9.18 -1.13
C SER A 296 -4.74 -8.46 -0.85
N LEU A 297 -5.05 -7.42 -1.63
CA LEU A 297 -6.18 -6.51 -1.46
C LEU A 297 -7.13 -6.56 -2.68
N LEU A 298 -7.21 -7.71 -3.35
CA LEU A 298 -8.08 -7.93 -4.53
C LEU A 298 -9.56 -7.58 -4.26
N GLY A 299 -10.01 -7.68 -3.00
CA GLY A 299 -11.34 -7.21 -2.59
C GLY A 299 -11.60 -5.74 -2.90
N MET A 300 -10.60 -4.87 -2.72
CA MET A 300 -10.70 -3.44 -3.01
C MET A 300 -10.86 -3.18 -4.51
N ALA A 301 -10.15 -3.95 -5.36
CA ALA A 301 -10.30 -3.88 -6.81
C ALA A 301 -11.68 -4.36 -7.26
N ALA A 302 -12.11 -5.53 -6.80
CA ALA A 302 -13.40 -6.11 -7.18
C ALA A 302 -14.58 -5.20 -6.82
N GLU A 303 -14.58 -4.59 -5.62
CA GLU A 303 -15.61 -3.61 -5.25
C GLU A 303 -15.59 -2.38 -6.15
N SER A 304 -14.39 -1.86 -6.44
CA SER A 304 -14.23 -0.65 -7.27
C SER A 304 -14.71 -0.90 -8.69
N ILE A 305 -14.32 -2.01 -9.29
CA ILE A 305 -14.74 -2.40 -10.64
C ILE A 305 -16.25 -2.66 -10.70
N ALA A 306 -16.81 -3.40 -9.73
CA ALA A 306 -18.26 -3.62 -9.64
C ALA A 306 -19.07 -2.32 -9.46
N ARG A 307 -18.44 -1.27 -8.90
CA ARG A 307 -19.03 0.07 -8.81
C ARG A 307 -18.90 0.89 -10.09
N GLY A 308 -18.14 0.41 -11.08
CA GLY A 308 -18.01 0.98 -12.41
C GLY A 308 -16.75 1.82 -12.63
N PHE A 309 -15.74 1.73 -11.78
CA PHE A 309 -14.42 2.36 -12.03
C PHE A 309 -13.66 1.60 -13.12
N ASP A 310 -12.74 2.27 -13.83
CA ASP A 310 -11.96 1.70 -14.93
C ASP A 310 -11.09 0.53 -14.46
N PRO A 311 -11.33 -0.72 -14.93
CA PRO A 311 -10.57 -1.89 -14.52
C PRO A 311 -9.06 -1.77 -14.78
N GLY A 312 -8.66 -1.18 -15.91
CA GLY A 312 -7.24 -1.05 -16.26
C GLY A 312 -6.50 -0.14 -15.29
N ALA A 313 -7.15 0.95 -14.89
CA ALA A 313 -6.61 1.89 -13.91
C ALA A 313 -6.58 1.29 -12.50
N VAL A 314 -7.63 0.55 -12.10
CA VAL A 314 -7.69 -0.17 -10.81
C VAL A 314 -6.59 -1.22 -10.71
N MET A 315 -6.36 -2.00 -11.77
CA MET A 315 -5.25 -2.95 -11.80
C MET A 315 -3.90 -2.24 -11.70
N ALA A 316 -3.69 -1.16 -12.47
CA ALA A 316 -2.43 -0.41 -12.43
C ALA A 316 -2.13 0.15 -11.02
N ASP A 317 -3.14 0.65 -10.31
CA ASP A 317 -2.98 1.13 -8.94
C ASP A 317 -2.57 -0.01 -7.98
N LEU A 318 -3.21 -1.19 -8.08
CA LEU A 318 -2.81 -2.35 -7.25
C LEU A 318 -1.42 -2.86 -7.60
N VAL A 319 -1.06 -2.91 -8.89
CA VAL A 319 0.31 -3.25 -9.30
C VAL A 319 1.32 -2.25 -8.71
N PHE A 320 1.00 -0.95 -8.68
CA PHE A 320 1.84 0.06 -8.06
C PHE A 320 1.94 -0.09 -6.52
N SER A 321 0.97 -0.72 -5.86
CA SER A 321 1.02 -0.87 -4.39
C SER A 321 2.22 -1.69 -3.91
N SER A 322 2.75 -2.61 -4.73
CA SER A 322 3.98 -3.35 -4.45
C SER A 322 5.21 -2.43 -4.40
N PRO A 323 5.61 -1.71 -5.47
CA PRO A 323 6.73 -0.77 -5.39
C PRO A 323 6.48 0.40 -4.45
N GLY A 324 5.21 0.79 -4.24
CA GLY A 324 4.83 1.73 -3.20
C GLY A 324 5.22 1.25 -1.80
N THR A 325 5.22 -0.07 -1.57
CA THR A 325 5.61 -0.71 -0.31
C THR A 325 7.12 -0.99 -0.25
N ASP A 326 7.67 -1.56 -1.33
CA ASP A 326 9.03 -2.09 -1.38
C ASP A 326 10.12 -1.02 -1.43
N VAL A 327 9.78 0.20 -1.85
CA VAL A 327 10.74 1.31 -1.97
C VAL A 327 11.49 1.59 -0.66
N VAL A 328 10.87 1.34 0.49
CA VAL A 328 11.53 1.56 1.80
C VAL A 328 12.25 0.32 2.32
N ASP A 329 12.15 -0.81 1.62
CA ASP A 329 12.58 -2.13 2.09
C ASP A 329 13.69 -2.76 1.23
N VAL A 330 14.13 -2.10 0.15
CA VAL A 330 15.22 -2.54 -0.75
C VAL A 330 16.41 -3.18 -0.01
N GLY A 331 16.93 -2.53 1.03
CA GLY A 331 18.11 -2.99 1.74
C GLY A 331 17.88 -4.13 2.74
N CYS A 332 16.72 -4.18 3.39
CA CYS A 332 16.39 -5.31 4.25
C CYS A 332 15.93 -6.52 3.44
N ASP A 333 15.28 -6.28 2.30
CA ASP A 333 14.83 -7.34 1.39
C ASP A 333 15.97 -7.94 0.56
N LEU A 334 17.04 -7.16 0.37
CA LEU A 334 18.29 -7.69 -0.19
C LEU A 334 18.86 -8.84 0.65
N VAL A 335 18.65 -8.84 1.97
CA VAL A 335 19.30 -9.81 2.87
C VAL A 335 18.33 -10.76 3.55
N ASN A 336 17.03 -10.46 3.55
CA ASN A 336 16.02 -11.34 4.10
C ASN A 336 15.64 -12.45 3.09
N SER A 337 14.57 -13.17 3.41
CA SER A 337 14.06 -14.29 2.60
C SER A 337 12.95 -13.90 1.60
N GLU A 338 12.77 -12.61 1.30
CA GLU A 338 11.77 -12.11 0.33
C GLU A 338 12.37 -12.13 -1.08
N VAL A 339 11.86 -13.03 -1.93
CA VAL A 339 12.31 -13.13 -3.33
C VAL A 339 11.51 -12.25 -4.28
N MET A 340 10.33 -11.76 -3.86
CA MET A 340 9.42 -10.96 -4.68
C MET A 340 9.42 -9.48 -4.27
N ASN A 341 10.57 -8.82 -4.37
CA ASN A 341 10.67 -7.37 -4.18
C ASN A 341 10.68 -6.65 -5.55
N SER A 342 9.71 -5.78 -5.78
CA SER A 342 9.48 -5.09 -7.06
C SER A 342 10.61 -4.14 -7.48
N PHE A 343 11.47 -3.69 -6.57
CA PHE A 343 12.70 -2.95 -6.92
C PHE A 343 13.84 -3.90 -7.31
N LEU A 344 13.92 -5.07 -6.68
CA LEU A 344 15.01 -6.02 -6.88
C LEU A 344 14.76 -6.99 -8.06
N ASN A 345 13.49 -7.24 -8.43
CA ASN A 345 13.08 -8.13 -9.51
C ASN A 345 13.22 -7.53 -10.92
N VAL A 346 13.61 -6.25 -11.03
CA VAL A 346 13.73 -5.57 -12.32
C VAL A 346 14.95 -6.09 -13.08
N THR A 347 14.83 -6.27 -14.39
CA THR A 347 15.88 -6.88 -15.22
C THR A 347 17.21 -6.11 -15.19
N ASP A 348 17.18 -4.79 -14.97
CA ASP A 348 18.39 -4.00 -14.72
C ASP A 348 19.26 -4.54 -13.58
N ILE A 349 18.66 -5.17 -12.58
CA ILE A 349 19.33 -5.85 -11.46
C ILE A 349 19.50 -7.34 -11.77
N THR A 350 18.41 -8.05 -12.08
CA THR A 350 18.44 -9.52 -12.16
C THR A 350 19.28 -10.06 -13.32
N GLU A 351 19.55 -9.24 -14.35
CA GLU A 351 20.48 -9.66 -15.41
C GLU A 351 21.91 -9.80 -14.91
N THR A 352 22.34 -9.04 -13.90
CA THR A 352 23.72 -9.05 -13.41
C THR A 352 23.86 -9.53 -11.97
N GLY A 353 22.76 -9.56 -11.22
CA GLY A 353 22.76 -9.75 -9.77
C GLY A 353 23.35 -8.57 -8.99
N VAL A 354 23.58 -7.43 -9.63
CA VAL A 354 24.26 -6.28 -9.00
C VAL A 354 23.26 -5.14 -8.75
N VAL A 355 23.14 -4.77 -7.48
CA VAL A 355 22.35 -3.62 -7.03
C VAL A 355 23.27 -2.41 -6.92
N SER A 356 23.10 -1.43 -7.80
CA SER A 356 23.91 -0.20 -7.83
C SER A 356 23.06 1.06 -7.60
N GLU A 357 23.70 2.15 -7.20
CA GLU A 357 23.03 3.45 -7.02
C GLU A 357 22.35 3.93 -8.31
N GLU A 358 23.03 3.79 -9.45
CA GLU A 358 22.50 4.20 -10.76
C GLU A 358 21.23 3.41 -11.11
N VAL A 359 21.27 2.09 -10.96
CA VAL A 359 20.14 1.21 -11.29
C VAL A 359 18.95 1.49 -10.36
N LEU A 360 19.20 1.61 -9.05
CA LEU A 360 18.14 1.96 -8.10
C LEU A 360 17.46 3.29 -8.43
N ARG A 361 18.21 4.30 -8.88
CA ARG A 361 17.60 5.58 -9.32
C ARG A 361 16.77 5.44 -10.59
N LYS A 362 17.19 4.64 -11.57
CA LYS A 362 16.40 4.38 -12.79
C LYS A 362 15.06 3.72 -12.46
N ILE A 363 15.10 2.71 -11.59
CA ILE A 363 13.91 1.98 -11.13
C ILE A 363 13.00 2.89 -10.31
N TYR A 364 13.58 3.68 -9.39
CA TYR A 364 12.85 4.68 -8.62
C TYR A 364 12.14 5.69 -9.54
N ASP A 365 12.83 6.23 -10.55
CA ASP A 365 12.26 7.18 -11.50
C ASP A 365 11.12 6.57 -12.33
N ALA A 366 11.24 5.29 -12.70
CA ALA A 366 10.17 4.56 -13.39
C ALA A 366 8.91 4.48 -12.52
N TYR A 367 9.02 4.06 -11.26
CA TYR A 367 7.87 3.97 -10.35
C TYR A 367 7.33 5.33 -9.90
N ALA A 368 8.19 6.34 -9.75
CA ALA A 368 7.78 7.71 -9.49
C ALA A 368 6.89 8.23 -10.64
N ALA A 369 7.22 7.91 -11.89
CA ALA A 369 6.43 8.29 -13.06
C ALA A 369 5.09 7.54 -13.15
N THR A 370 5.04 6.25 -12.80
CA THR A 370 3.79 5.47 -12.86
C THR A 370 2.74 5.92 -11.85
N SER A 371 3.16 6.42 -10.69
CA SER A 371 2.24 6.91 -9.66
C SER A 371 1.72 8.33 -9.86
N ALA A 372 2.38 9.13 -10.69
CA ALA A 372 2.11 10.56 -10.78
C ALA A 372 0.64 10.88 -11.10
N ARG A 373 0.06 10.22 -12.12
CA ARG A 373 -1.35 10.38 -12.50
C ARG A 373 -2.31 9.92 -11.41
N MET A 374 -1.98 8.80 -10.77
CA MET A 374 -2.75 8.23 -9.66
C MET A 374 -2.84 9.23 -8.50
N LEU A 375 -1.71 9.82 -8.11
CA LEU A 375 -1.62 10.71 -6.94
C LEU A 375 -2.10 12.14 -7.19
N THR A 376 -2.02 12.64 -8.44
CA THR A 376 -2.35 14.04 -8.74
C THR A 376 -3.72 14.21 -9.42
N GLN A 377 -4.11 13.30 -10.31
CA GLN A 377 -5.31 13.44 -11.15
C GLN A 377 -6.45 12.53 -10.68
N ARG A 378 -6.09 11.29 -10.33
CA ARG A 378 -7.01 10.19 -9.97
C ARG A 378 -7.11 9.95 -8.47
N TRP A 379 -6.54 10.82 -7.63
CA TRP A 379 -6.45 10.67 -6.17
C TRP A 379 -7.79 10.38 -5.49
N HIS A 380 -8.91 10.76 -6.12
CA HIS A 380 -10.24 10.59 -5.61
C HIS A 380 -10.83 9.19 -5.85
N GLU A 381 -10.18 8.33 -6.63
CA GLU A 381 -10.61 6.96 -6.91
C GLU A 381 -10.27 6.00 -5.78
N PRO A 382 -11.09 4.96 -5.51
CA PRO A 382 -10.93 4.15 -4.30
C PRO A 382 -9.53 3.54 -4.15
N VAL A 383 -8.98 2.89 -5.19
CA VAL A 383 -7.67 2.23 -5.07
C VAL A 383 -6.52 3.25 -5.08
N ALA A 384 -6.63 4.34 -5.84
CA ALA A 384 -5.71 5.48 -5.72
C ALA A 384 -5.65 6.05 -4.29
N ARG A 385 -6.77 6.08 -3.54
CA ARG A 385 -6.77 6.47 -2.11
C ARG A 385 -6.02 5.49 -1.22
N MET A 386 -6.13 4.19 -1.50
CA MET A 386 -5.35 3.17 -0.79
C MET A 386 -3.86 3.37 -1.07
N CYS A 387 -3.45 3.53 -2.33
CA CYS A 387 -2.05 3.74 -2.68
C CYS A 387 -1.50 5.07 -2.14
N ALA A 388 -2.33 6.12 -2.09
CA ALA A 388 -1.96 7.38 -1.44
C ALA A 388 -1.62 7.17 0.05
N ALA A 389 -2.35 6.29 0.75
CA ALA A 389 -2.13 5.98 2.15
C ALA A 389 -0.84 5.20 2.44
N LEU A 390 -0.18 4.61 1.44
CA LEU A 390 1.08 3.90 1.65
C LEU A 390 2.15 4.81 2.28
N TYR A 391 2.27 6.07 1.82
CA TYR A 391 3.18 7.03 2.41
C TYR A 391 2.94 7.24 3.92
N THR A 392 1.68 7.46 4.31
CA THR A 392 1.33 7.59 5.73
C THR A 392 1.51 6.28 6.48
N TRP A 393 1.27 5.14 5.85
CA TRP A 393 1.44 3.82 6.46
C TRP A 393 2.90 3.54 6.80
N HIS A 394 3.87 3.85 5.93
CA HIS A 394 5.30 3.72 6.27
C HIS A 394 5.71 4.56 7.48
N ILE A 395 5.10 5.75 7.64
CA ILE A 395 5.32 6.62 8.79
C ILE A 395 4.69 6.02 10.05
N GLN A 396 3.47 5.49 9.94
CA GLN A 396 2.59 5.24 11.07
C GLN A 396 2.54 3.78 11.53
N ASN A 397 3.10 2.83 10.79
CA ASN A 397 2.89 1.41 11.05
C ASN A 397 3.75 0.80 12.16
N ASP A 398 4.64 1.58 12.78
CA ASP A 398 5.55 1.10 13.84
C ASP A 398 6.43 -0.09 13.41
N ARG A 399 6.68 -0.22 12.10
CA ARG A 399 7.49 -1.28 11.48
C ARG A 399 8.62 -0.69 10.66
N HIS A 400 8.31 0.23 9.75
CA HIS A 400 9.28 0.70 8.75
C HIS A 400 10.25 1.76 9.27
N LEU A 401 9.93 2.49 10.34
CA LEU A 401 10.78 3.57 10.85
C LEU A 401 11.15 4.58 9.74
N PHE A 402 10.14 5.00 8.96
CA PHE A 402 10.33 5.76 7.72
C PHE A 402 11.25 6.98 7.88
N PHE A 403 11.04 7.79 8.93
CA PHE A 403 11.86 8.98 9.17
C PHE A 403 13.32 8.64 9.47
N ARG A 404 13.59 7.55 10.19
CA ARG A 404 14.95 7.08 10.43
C ARG A 404 15.63 6.67 9.13
N ARG A 405 14.93 5.91 8.28
CA ARG A 405 15.43 5.53 6.95
C ARG A 405 15.71 6.78 6.10
N ALA A 406 14.75 7.68 6.03
CA ALA A 406 14.88 8.91 5.25
C ALA A 406 16.05 9.78 5.73
N LEU A 407 16.26 9.93 7.03
CA LEU A 407 17.39 10.68 7.59
C LEU A 407 18.73 10.03 7.21
N LEU A 408 18.85 8.72 7.39
CA LEU A 408 20.08 7.97 7.13
C LEU A 408 20.46 7.94 5.64
N GLY A 409 19.47 7.83 4.74
CA GLY A 409 19.71 7.88 3.30
C GLY A 409 19.70 9.28 2.69
N TRP A 410 19.37 10.32 3.47
CA TRP A 410 19.33 11.70 3.00
C TRP A 410 20.61 12.13 2.29
N PRO A 411 21.84 11.76 2.71
CA PRO A 411 23.05 12.12 1.98
C PRO A 411 23.12 11.62 0.53
N LYS A 412 22.40 10.54 0.17
CA LYS A 412 22.34 9.98 -1.20
C LYS A 412 21.18 10.48 -2.03
N ALA A 413 20.08 10.90 -1.40
CA ALA A 413 18.88 11.33 -2.12
C ALA A 413 19.10 12.65 -2.86
N ARG A 414 18.42 12.80 -4.01
CA ARG A 414 18.40 14.08 -4.73
C ARG A 414 17.80 15.19 -3.85
N LYS A 415 18.29 16.42 -4.04
CA LYS A 415 17.93 17.60 -3.23
C LYS A 415 17.11 18.63 -4.01
N THR A 416 17.12 18.50 -5.33
CA THR A 416 16.36 19.34 -6.25
C THR A 416 15.11 18.59 -6.68
N PRO A 417 13.94 19.25 -6.73
CA PRO A 417 12.74 18.66 -7.31
C PRO A 417 12.96 18.19 -8.74
N ALA A 418 12.18 17.20 -9.17
CA ALA A 418 12.06 16.87 -10.59
C ALA A 418 11.51 18.08 -11.36
N GLN A 419 12.26 18.54 -12.36
CA GLN A 419 11.89 19.68 -13.20
C GLN A 419 12.08 19.29 -14.68
N PRO A 420 11.00 19.02 -15.44
CA PRO A 420 9.61 18.92 -14.97
C PRO A 420 9.39 17.70 -14.06
N GLN A 421 8.24 17.64 -13.37
CA GLN A 421 7.71 16.37 -12.84
C GLN A 421 7.22 15.51 -14.00
N PHE A 422 7.24 14.19 -13.82
CA PHE A 422 7.01 13.23 -14.90
C PHE A 422 5.88 12.25 -14.60
N GLU A 423 5.21 11.80 -15.66
CA GLU A 423 4.28 10.68 -15.65
C GLU A 423 4.62 9.66 -16.75
N ALA A 424 4.17 8.42 -16.58
CA ALA A 424 4.18 7.38 -17.60
C ALA A 424 3.28 6.22 -17.16
N ASP A 425 2.92 5.33 -18.08
CA ASP A 425 2.26 4.06 -17.77
C ASP A 425 3.32 2.96 -17.55
N PHE A 426 2.94 1.90 -16.83
CA PHE A 426 3.86 0.81 -16.46
C PHE A 426 4.52 0.15 -17.69
N ASP A 427 3.75 -0.06 -18.76
CA ASP A 427 4.23 -0.65 -20.01
C ASP A 427 5.03 0.30 -20.91
N GLU A 428 5.17 1.57 -20.51
CA GLU A 428 6.07 2.53 -21.15
C GLU A 428 7.41 2.61 -20.42
N VAL A 429 7.41 2.61 -19.08
CA VAL A 429 8.64 2.70 -18.27
C VAL A 429 9.43 1.40 -18.21
N PHE A 430 8.78 0.26 -18.43
CA PHE A 430 9.41 -1.05 -18.49
C PHE A 430 9.19 -1.70 -19.86
N ASP A 431 10.23 -2.30 -20.45
CA ASP A 431 10.10 -3.11 -21.67
C ASP A 431 9.48 -4.48 -21.38
N LYS A 432 9.31 -5.31 -22.40
CA LYS A 432 8.70 -6.65 -22.25
C LYS A 432 9.49 -7.56 -21.31
N GLN A 433 10.81 -7.35 -21.20
CA GLN A 433 11.71 -8.09 -20.33
C GLN A 433 11.77 -7.49 -18.92
N TYR A 434 10.93 -6.52 -18.59
CA TYR A 434 10.95 -5.81 -17.31
C TYR A 434 12.23 -5.02 -17.05
N ARG A 435 12.84 -4.48 -18.11
CA ARG A 435 13.96 -3.53 -17.99
C ARG A 435 13.46 -2.10 -18.11
N THR A 436 14.06 -1.19 -17.34
CA THR A 436 13.76 0.24 -17.45
C THR A 436 14.07 0.75 -18.86
N THR A 437 13.13 1.51 -19.44
CA THR A 437 13.28 2.11 -20.79
C THR A 437 13.83 3.53 -20.74
N GLY A 438 13.75 4.17 -19.57
CA GLY A 438 13.99 5.60 -19.40
C GLY A 438 12.89 6.50 -19.97
N PHE A 439 11.82 5.92 -20.55
CA PHE A 439 10.70 6.70 -21.07
C PHE A 439 9.93 7.36 -19.93
N ARG A 440 9.64 8.64 -20.10
CA ARG A 440 8.74 9.42 -19.26
C ARG A 440 8.35 10.70 -19.99
N ARG A 441 7.17 11.23 -19.71
CA ARG A 441 6.70 12.50 -20.27
C ARG A 441 6.41 13.50 -19.15
N PRO A 442 6.51 14.82 -19.42
CA PRO A 442 6.15 15.82 -18.42
C PRO A 442 4.71 15.61 -17.94
N LEU A 443 4.51 15.66 -16.62
CA LEU A 443 3.19 15.77 -16.01
C LEU A 443 2.53 17.06 -16.53
N ASP A 444 1.22 17.01 -16.79
CA ASP A 444 0.46 18.18 -17.21
C ASP A 444 0.73 19.35 -16.24
N PRO A 445 1.16 20.54 -16.74
CA PRO A 445 1.50 21.68 -15.90
C PRO A 445 0.43 22.08 -14.89
N LYS A 446 -0.86 21.78 -15.15
CA LYS A 446 -1.94 22.07 -14.19
C LYS A 446 -1.94 21.16 -12.96
N TYR A 447 -1.21 20.04 -13.00
CA TYR A 447 -1.07 19.07 -11.91
C TYR A 447 0.34 19.06 -11.31
N ALA A 448 1.32 19.65 -12.00
CA ALA A 448 2.70 19.73 -11.53
C ALA A 448 2.85 20.75 -10.40
N CYS A 449 3.50 20.35 -9.31
CA CYS A 449 3.83 21.26 -8.20
C CYS A 449 4.95 22.24 -8.61
N ASN A 450 4.97 23.45 -8.05
CA ASN A 450 6.07 24.40 -8.28
C ASN A 450 7.44 23.99 -7.70
N GLY A 451 7.52 22.90 -6.94
CA GLY A 451 8.76 22.36 -6.36
C GLY A 451 9.08 22.83 -4.93
N GLU A 452 8.27 23.73 -4.36
CA GLU A 452 8.46 24.20 -2.98
C GLU A 452 8.01 23.15 -1.94
N ASP A 453 8.58 23.23 -0.73
CA ASP A 453 8.21 22.35 0.39
C ASP A 453 6.70 22.38 0.68
N THR A 454 6.09 23.57 0.58
CA THR A 454 4.64 23.76 0.49
C THR A 454 4.34 24.37 -0.86
N CYS A 455 3.93 23.55 -1.82
CA CYS A 455 3.71 24.00 -3.18
C CYS A 455 2.51 24.92 -3.32
N ASP A 456 2.44 25.62 -4.44
CA ASP A 456 1.37 26.54 -4.82
C ASP A 456 -0.03 25.89 -4.76
N HIS A 457 -0.15 24.63 -5.18
CA HIS A 457 -1.41 23.89 -5.07
C HIS A 457 -1.86 23.72 -3.62
N VAL A 458 -0.92 23.39 -2.72
CA VAL A 458 -1.20 23.15 -1.30
C VAL A 458 -1.43 24.46 -0.58
N ASP A 459 -0.63 25.50 -0.84
CA ASP A 459 -0.84 26.82 -0.24
C ASP A 459 -2.23 27.36 -0.58
N HIS A 460 -2.63 27.27 -1.85
CA HIS A 460 -3.96 27.67 -2.30
C HIS A 460 -5.07 26.82 -1.67
N PHE A 461 -4.87 25.51 -1.57
CA PHE A 461 -5.81 24.61 -0.90
C PHE A 461 -5.98 24.96 0.58
N LEU A 462 -4.88 25.19 1.30
CA LEU A 462 -4.90 25.56 2.72
C LEU A 462 -5.49 26.96 2.94
N HIS A 463 -5.25 27.91 2.03
CA HIS A 463 -5.86 29.24 2.08
C HIS A 463 -7.38 29.17 1.97
N ARG A 464 -7.90 28.37 1.02
CA ARG A 464 -9.35 28.13 0.87
C ARG A 464 -9.99 27.41 2.06
N ASN A 465 -9.17 26.70 2.83
CA ASN A 465 -9.58 25.91 3.99
C ASN A 465 -9.01 26.48 5.31
N GLN A 466 -8.78 27.80 5.37
CA GLN A 466 -8.17 28.45 6.53
C GLN A 466 -8.94 28.26 7.85
N ASP A 467 -10.25 27.98 7.78
CA ASP A 467 -11.11 27.65 8.93
C ASP A 467 -10.84 26.24 9.50
N LYS A 468 -9.96 25.47 8.85
CA LYS A 468 -9.65 24.07 9.15
C LYS A 468 -8.15 23.90 9.46
N PRO A 469 -7.64 24.41 10.60
CA PRO A 469 -6.21 24.43 10.92
C PRO A 469 -5.55 23.05 10.92
N VAL A 470 -6.32 22.00 11.26
CA VAL A 470 -5.85 20.60 11.31
C VAL A 470 -5.32 20.12 9.94
N LEU A 471 -5.81 20.66 8.82
CA LEU A 471 -5.28 20.32 7.49
C LEU A 471 -3.84 20.82 7.31
N ARG A 472 -3.56 22.04 7.77
CA ARG A 472 -2.21 22.62 7.77
C ARG A 472 -1.29 21.86 8.71
N GLU A 473 -1.78 21.49 9.90
CA GLU A 473 -1.04 20.67 10.84
C GLU A 473 -0.68 19.31 10.24
N LEU A 474 -1.63 18.64 9.56
CA LEU A 474 -1.35 17.37 8.88
C LEU A 474 -0.27 17.53 7.81
N TRP A 475 -0.34 18.56 6.97
CA TRP A 475 0.73 18.86 6.00
C TRP A 475 2.09 19.04 6.70
N GLY A 476 2.10 19.75 7.83
CA GLY A 476 3.29 19.95 8.65
C GLY A 476 3.90 18.62 9.13
N PHE A 477 3.08 17.68 9.57
CA PHE A 477 3.54 16.35 10.03
C PHE A 477 3.94 15.42 8.88
N LEU A 478 3.45 15.65 7.66
CA LEU A 478 3.73 14.78 6.51
C LEU A 478 4.86 15.30 5.60
N VAL A 479 5.13 16.60 5.57
CA VAL A 479 6.07 17.20 4.61
C VAL A 479 7.09 18.11 5.28
N THR A 480 6.66 19.26 5.83
CA THR A 480 7.63 20.28 6.29
C THR A 480 8.42 19.83 7.52
N GLY A 481 7.76 19.25 8.53
CA GLY A 481 8.40 18.71 9.73
C GLY A 481 9.37 17.56 9.43
N PRO A 482 8.99 16.55 8.62
CA PRO A 482 9.93 15.54 8.13
C PRO A 482 11.13 16.12 7.38
N LEU A 483 10.94 17.14 6.54
CA LEU A 483 12.03 17.77 5.82
C LEU A 483 12.99 18.54 6.74
N GLU A 484 12.46 19.28 7.71
CA GLU A 484 13.26 19.91 8.76
C GLU A 484 14.09 18.85 9.51
N TYR A 485 13.49 17.72 9.87
CA TYR A 485 14.16 16.63 10.57
C TYR A 485 15.32 16.04 9.76
N VAL A 486 15.07 15.62 8.52
CA VAL A 486 16.14 15.00 7.70
C VAL A 486 17.23 16.00 7.31
N ARG A 487 16.90 17.28 7.15
CA ARG A 487 17.89 18.35 6.88
C ARG A 487 18.75 18.66 8.10
N ALA A 488 18.22 18.53 9.32
CA ALA A 488 19.00 18.65 10.53
C ALA A 488 20.08 17.56 10.65
N GLY A 489 19.83 16.38 10.05
CA GLY A 489 20.82 15.32 9.92
C GLY A 489 21.22 14.65 11.24
N GLN A 490 20.42 14.83 12.29
CA GLN A 490 20.64 14.25 13.61
C GLN A 490 19.48 13.35 13.98
N VAL A 491 19.83 12.15 14.42
CA VAL A 491 18.88 11.20 15.01
C VAL A 491 18.26 11.81 16.26
N ASP A 492 16.93 11.92 16.27
CA ASP A 492 16.14 12.35 17.43
C ASP A 492 14.87 11.50 17.51
N GLU A 493 14.90 10.49 18.39
CA GLU A 493 13.79 9.54 18.59
C GLU A 493 12.53 10.22 19.11
N GLN A 494 12.68 11.27 19.94
CA GLN A 494 11.54 12.02 20.46
C GLN A 494 10.88 12.81 19.33
N ARG A 495 11.67 13.44 18.46
CA ARG A 495 11.15 14.12 17.27
C ARG A 495 10.49 13.15 16.29
N GLU A 496 11.08 11.99 16.06
CA GLU A 496 10.47 10.93 15.24
C GLU A 496 9.10 10.52 15.81
N TYR A 497 9.04 10.26 17.11
CA TYR A 497 7.78 9.92 17.80
C TYR A 497 6.73 11.03 17.67
N GLU A 498 7.11 12.29 17.88
CA GLU A 498 6.22 13.45 17.72
C GLU A 498 5.66 13.57 16.31
N LEU A 499 6.49 13.37 15.29
CA LEU A 499 6.06 13.42 13.90
C LEU A 499 5.09 12.28 13.58
N VAL A 500 5.40 11.07 14.02
CA VAL A 500 4.59 9.87 13.80
C VAL A 500 3.25 10.01 14.52
N GLU A 501 3.23 10.21 15.83
CA GLU A 501 2.00 10.29 16.61
C GLU A 501 1.19 11.54 16.28
N GLY A 502 1.86 12.65 15.99
CA GLY A 502 1.22 13.87 15.49
C GLY A 502 0.44 13.60 14.21
N SER A 503 1.03 12.91 13.23
CA SER A 503 0.34 12.56 11.98
C SER A 503 -0.90 11.67 12.22
N ARG A 504 -0.79 10.65 13.09
CA ARG A 504 -1.89 9.75 13.49
C ARG A 504 -3.06 10.52 14.09
N LEU A 505 -2.77 11.39 15.05
CA LEU A 505 -3.77 12.19 15.76
C LEU A 505 -4.51 13.16 14.83
N ARG A 506 -3.81 13.80 13.88
CA ARG A 506 -4.44 14.73 12.93
C ARG A 506 -5.30 14.01 11.92
N MET A 507 -4.87 12.83 11.44
CA MET A 507 -5.72 12.00 10.58
C MET A 507 -6.99 11.54 11.30
N ALA A 508 -6.85 11.03 12.53
CA ALA A 508 -7.99 10.64 13.36
C ALA A 508 -8.95 11.82 13.63
N GLU A 509 -8.40 13.01 13.86
CA GLU A 509 -9.19 14.21 14.07
C GLU A 509 -9.94 14.68 12.81
N LEU A 510 -9.27 14.78 11.67
CA LEU A 510 -9.91 15.13 10.39
C LEU A 510 -11.04 14.16 10.04
N PHE A 511 -10.79 12.87 10.26
CA PHE A 511 -11.79 11.83 10.10
C PHE A 511 -13.00 12.04 11.02
N SER A 512 -12.77 12.27 12.32
CA SER A 512 -13.84 12.53 13.29
C SER A 512 -14.69 13.77 12.94
N ARG A 513 -14.09 14.75 12.25
CA ARG A 513 -14.73 15.98 11.76
C ARG A 513 -15.43 15.82 10.40
N GLY A 514 -15.35 14.64 9.78
CA GLY A 514 -15.93 14.33 8.48
C GLY A 514 -15.21 14.98 7.30
N GLN A 515 -13.92 15.33 7.45
CA GLN A 515 -13.08 16.02 6.46
C GLN A 515 -12.24 15.04 5.65
N VAL A 516 -12.85 13.93 5.23
CA VAL A 516 -12.11 12.80 4.66
C VAL A 516 -11.57 13.11 3.28
N LEU A 517 -12.34 13.80 2.42
CA LEU A 517 -11.88 14.12 1.06
C LEU A 517 -10.72 15.11 1.07
N GLU A 518 -10.78 16.12 1.94
CA GLU A 518 -9.67 17.06 2.16
C GLU A 518 -8.42 16.37 2.69
N MET A 519 -8.58 15.44 3.64
CA MET A 519 -7.49 14.63 4.18
C MET A 519 -6.84 13.76 3.09
N VAL A 520 -7.64 13.05 2.28
CA VAL A 520 -7.15 12.23 1.17
C VAL A 520 -6.34 13.08 0.19
N TRP A 521 -6.86 14.25 -0.20
CA TRP A 521 -6.17 15.13 -1.15
C TRP A 521 -4.78 15.54 -0.64
N ILE A 522 -4.70 15.92 0.65
CA ILE A 522 -3.42 16.25 1.31
C ILE A 522 -2.47 15.05 1.32
N ILE A 523 -2.97 13.85 1.65
CA ILE A 523 -2.14 12.63 1.70
C ILE A 523 -1.60 12.29 0.31
N ALA A 524 -2.44 12.35 -0.72
CA ALA A 524 -2.03 12.08 -2.09
C ALA A 524 -0.97 13.08 -2.58
N HIS A 525 -1.13 14.37 -2.28
CA HIS A 525 -0.13 15.39 -2.59
C HIS A 525 1.17 15.20 -1.81
N ALA A 526 1.10 14.87 -0.52
CA ALA A 526 2.29 14.59 0.29
C ALA A 526 3.06 13.37 -0.24
N ASN A 527 2.35 12.32 -0.67
CA ASN A 527 2.92 11.14 -1.30
C ASN A 527 3.60 11.49 -2.64
N HIS A 528 2.94 12.28 -3.49
CA HIS A 528 3.56 12.77 -4.74
C HIS A 528 4.83 13.59 -4.48
N HIS A 529 4.80 14.45 -3.45
CA HIS A 529 5.98 15.19 -3.01
C HIS A 529 7.13 14.25 -2.60
N ALA A 530 6.83 13.21 -1.83
CA ALA A 530 7.80 12.21 -1.37
C ALA A 530 8.49 11.46 -2.53
N TRP A 531 7.79 11.30 -3.67
CA TRP A 531 8.34 10.67 -4.89
C TRP A 531 9.14 11.64 -5.77
N GLN A 532 8.61 12.84 -6.07
CA GLN A 532 9.17 13.66 -7.15
C GLN A 532 9.58 15.09 -6.76
N VAL A 533 9.20 15.58 -5.58
CA VAL A 533 9.51 16.97 -5.17
C VAL A 533 10.65 17.00 -4.16
N ASN A 534 10.50 16.27 -3.06
CA ASN A 534 11.43 16.32 -1.94
C ASN A 534 12.24 15.02 -1.77
N HIS A 535 11.91 13.98 -2.54
CA HIS A 535 12.62 12.70 -2.62
C HIS A 535 12.79 11.99 -1.26
N LEU A 536 11.84 12.13 -0.34
CA LEU A 536 11.83 11.40 0.92
C LEU A 536 11.76 9.87 0.72
N PHE A 537 11.06 9.38 -0.30
CA PHE A 537 11.08 7.95 -0.63
C PHE A 537 12.44 7.49 -1.15
N GLU A 538 13.14 8.30 -1.97
CA GLU A 538 14.50 7.97 -2.43
C GLU A 538 15.46 7.92 -1.25
N ALA A 539 15.31 8.86 -0.30
CA ALA A 539 16.07 8.88 0.93
C ALA A 539 15.80 7.64 1.78
N ALA A 540 14.53 7.25 1.96
CA ALA A 540 14.18 6.03 2.68
C ALA A 540 14.71 4.76 2.00
N MET A 541 14.67 4.71 0.66
CA MET A 541 15.24 3.63 -0.14
C MET A 541 16.73 3.46 0.12
N PHE A 542 17.54 4.53 0.03
CA PHE A 542 18.96 4.42 0.33
C PHE A 542 19.24 4.16 1.82
N GLY A 543 18.43 4.72 2.72
CA GLY A 543 18.55 4.47 4.16
C GLY A 543 18.30 3.01 4.52
N SER A 544 17.42 2.33 3.79
CA SER A 544 17.15 0.90 3.98
C SER A 544 18.39 0.02 3.78
N ILE A 545 19.33 0.43 2.92
CA ILE A 545 20.58 -0.30 2.66
C ILE A 545 21.47 -0.38 3.90
N LEU A 546 21.33 0.61 4.80
CA LEU A 546 22.04 0.66 6.07
C LEU A 546 21.44 -0.25 7.15
N ASP A 547 20.52 -1.16 6.79
CA ASP A 547 19.99 -2.20 7.67
C ASP A 547 21.12 -2.92 8.43
N GLY A 548 20.92 -3.07 9.74
CA GLY A 548 21.87 -3.72 10.66
C GLY A 548 21.93 -5.24 10.55
N GLY A 549 21.19 -5.87 9.62
CA GLY A 549 21.28 -7.29 9.29
C GLY A 549 20.47 -8.23 10.18
N LYS A 550 19.58 -7.73 11.05
CA LYS A 550 18.82 -8.61 11.96
C LYS A 550 17.82 -9.53 11.24
N LEU A 551 17.39 -9.15 10.04
CA LEU A 551 16.49 -9.93 9.18
C LEU A 551 17.25 -10.86 8.21
N ALA A 552 18.58 -10.88 8.25
CA ALA A 552 19.37 -11.70 7.34
C ALA A 552 18.98 -13.19 7.47
N GLY A 553 18.54 -13.78 6.36
CA GLY A 553 18.10 -15.18 6.28
C GLY A 553 16.84 -15.51 7.09
N LYS A 554 16.02 -14.52 7.41
CA LYS A 554 14.75 -14.68 8.13
C LYS A 554 13.58 -14.15 7.31
N LEU A 555 12.38 -14.58 7.70
CA LEU A 555 11.14 -13.98 7.23
C LEU A 555 10.84 -12.71 8.02
N ASP A 556 10.32 -11.71 7.33
CA ASP A 556 10.01 -10.40 7.91
C ASP A 556 8.59 -10.35 8.52
N ARG A 557 8.32 -11.27 9.45
CA ARG A 557 7.01 -11.45 10.08
C ARG A 557 7.11 -12.08 11.47
N ALA A 558 6.02 -12.02 12.24
CA ALA A 558 5.89 -12.82 13.45
C ALA A 558 5.75 -14.30 13.08
N GLU A 559 6.53 -15.16 13.74
CA GLU A 559 6.48 -16.61 13.55
C GLU A 559 5.73 -17.28 14.70
N GLU A 560 5.29 -18.51 14.45
CA GLU A 560 4.74 -19.37 15.50
C GLU A 560 5.83 -19.56 16.56
N ALA A 561 5.50 -19.33 17.83
CA ALA A 561 6.45 -19.61 18.89
C ALA A 561 6.77 -21.10 18.81
N GLU A 562 8.04 -21.45 18.56
CA GLU A 562 8.49 -22.83 18.71
C GLU A 562 8.10 -23.25 20.14
N GLU A 563 7.19 -24.23 20.27
CA GLU A 563 7.05 -24.94 21.53
C GLU A 563 8.45 -25.38 21.90
N ALA A 564 8.96 -24.87 23.02
CA ALA A 564 10.25 -25.26 23.53
C ALA A 564 10.22 -26.78 23.75
N GLU A 565 10.67 -27.54 22.76
CA GLU A 565 10.95 -28.96 22.93
C GLU A 565 12.05 -29.05 23.97
N GLU A 566 11.63 -29.50 25.15
CA GLU A 566 12.48 -29.98 26.23
C GLU A 566 13.65 -30.79 25.67
N LYS A 567 14.87 -30.27 25.90
CA LYS A 567 16.07 -31.10 25.96
C LYS A 567 16.54 -31.21 27.39
#